data_AF-A0A1L3J9K1-F1
#
_entry.id   AF-A0A1L3J9K1-F1
#
_cell.length_a   1.000
_cell.length_b   1.000
_cell.length_c   1.000
_cell.angle_alpha   90.00
_cell.angle_beta   90.00
_cell.angle_gamma   90.00
#
_symmetry.space_group_name_H-M   'P 1'
#
loop_
_entity.id
_entity.type
_entity.pdbx_description
1 polymer ?
#
loop_
_entity_poly.entity_id
_entity_poly.type
_entity_poly.pdbx_seq_one_letter_code
_entity_poly.pdbx_strand_id
1 'polypeptide(L)'
;MDFLLMDWLGTPIWFWLSFLGLVIVLTAFDLGILHKEDKEMGIAESLKLSAFYISIALLFGIWVWYAKGADLGLKYYTGFFIEKALSIDNIFVISLIFSYFSIPRKYQYRALLWGIIAVIILRGIMIAAGAALVQEFYWLLYIFALFLVFTGVKMLFAKESEVDISANPVVRFISSKMRVTKQLHGEKFLVKITDEKTGKLVRAATPLFLALVLINIADLVFAVDSVPAIFAITTDTFIVYSSNIMAILGLRALYFALSAMIHRFHYLKYALALVLIFIGSKIFVADFLLDGGKFPPLASLAVTFGLIAGGIFWSLWKTRHVPAIAE
;
A
#
# COMPACT_ATOMS: atom_id res chain seq x y z
N MET A 1 32.08 -6.10 21.83
CA MET A 1 30.81 -6.19 22.59
C MET A 1 30.20 -4.81 22.78
N ASP A 2 31.00 -3.75 22.92
CA ASP A 2 30.51 -2.38 23.20
C ASP A 2 29.69 -1.74 22.07
N PHE A 3 29.96 -2.08 20.80
CA PHE A 3 29.19 -1.56 19.66
C PHE A 3 27.71 -1.97 19.72
N LEU A 4 27.40 -3.18 20.21
CA LEU A 4 26.01 -3.65 20.27
C LEU A 4 25.18 -2.88 21.30
N LEU A 5 25.81 -2.43 22.38
CA LEU A 5 25.18 -1.69 23.47
C LEU A 5 25.16 -0.17 23.23
N MET A 6 25.82 0.32 22.18
CA MET A 6 25.81 1.73 21.82
C MET A 6 24.40 2.14 21.39
N ASP A 7 23.94 3.29 21.87
CA ASP A 7 22.63 3.84 21.50
C ASP A 7 22.67 4.49 20.11
N TRP A 8 21.72 4.08 19.27
CA TRP A 8 21.42 4.69 17.99
C TRP A 8 19.97 5.20 18.03
N LEU A 9 19.78 6.52 17.87
CA LEU A 9 18.47 7.19 17.94
C LEU A 9 17.68 6.84 19.23
N GLY A 10 18.38 6.75 20.35
CA GLY A 10 17.78 6.48 21.67
C GLY A 10 17.41 5.01 21.92
N THR A 11 17.91 4.08 21.09
CA THR A 11 17.75 2.64 21.31
C THR A 11 19.05 1.89 20.99
N PRO A 12 19.46 0.88 21.78
CA PRO A 12 20.67 0.12 21.52
C PRO A 12 20.71 -0.52 20.13
N ILE A 13 21.88 -0.54 19.50
CA ILE A 13 22.07 -1.09 18.14
C ILE A 13 21.62 -2.55 18.04
N TRP A 14 21.84 -3.37 19.07
CA TRP A 14 21.39 -4.76 19.06
C TRP A 14 19.86 -4.90 18.90
N PHE A 15 19.08 -3.94 19.41
CA PHE A 15 17.63 -3.93 19.31
C PHE A 15 17.19 -3.66 17.85
N TRP A 16 17.84 -2.68 17.21
CA TRP A 16 17.67 -2.39 15.79
C TRP A 16 18.05 -3.58 14.91
N LEU A 17 19.19 -4.22 15.17
CA LEU A 17 19.64 -5.40 14.42
C LEU A 17 18.69 -6.59 14.60
N SER A 18 18.16 -6.80 15.80
CA SER A 18 17.17 -7.85 16.07
C SER A 18 15.89 -7.62 15.27
N PHE A 19 15.40 -6.37 15.25
CA PHE A 19 14.24 -5.99 14.47
C PHE A 19 14.47 -6.12 12.95
N LEU A 20 15.55 -5.54 12.43
CA LEU A 20 15.88 -5.63 11.00
C LEU A 20 16.13 -7.07 10.57
N GLY A 21 16.76 -7.88 11.42
CA GLY A 21 16.93 -9.31 11.22
C GLY A 21 15.57 -10.01 11.08
N LEU A 22 14.62 -9.73 11.96
CA LEU A 22 13.25 -10.23 11.85
C LEU A 22 12.58 -9.79 10.54
N VAL A 23 12.67 -8.51 10.16
CA VAL A 23 12.11 -7.99 8.90
C VAL A 23 12.73 -8.69 7.68
N ILE A 24 14.05 -8.90 7.68
CA ILE A 24 14.76 -9.60 6.60
C ILE A 24 14.31 -11.06 6.53
N VAL A 25 14.22 -11.76 7.66
CA VAL A 25 13.73 -13.15 7.71
C VAL A 25 12.31 -13.25 7.18
N LEU A 26 11.42 -12.35 7.61
CA LEU A 26 10.03 -12.32 7.14
C LEU A 26 9.95 -12.02 5.65
N THR A 27 10.74 -11.08 5.14
CA THR A 27 10.79 -10.73 3.71
C THR A 27 11.42 -11.84 2.88
N ALA A 28 12.42 -12.55 3.42
CA ALA A 28 13.05 -13.69 2.78
C ALA A 28 12.12 -14.91 2.74
N PHE A 29 11.35 -15.15 3.81
CA PHE A 29 10.27 -16.13 3.83
C PHE A 29 9.22 -15.81 2.76
N ASP A 30 8.85 -14.52 2.68
CA ASP A 30 7.94 -14.00 1.67
C ASP A 30 8.44 -14.26 0.24
N LEU A 31 9.74 -14.03 0.00
CA LEU A 31 10.44 -14.20 -1.28
C LEU A 31 10.68 -15.66 -1.69
N GLY A 32 11.09 -16.50 -0.74
CA GLY A 32 11.74 -17.78 -1.03
C GLY A 32 10.84 -19.00 -0.88
N ILE A 33 9.90 -18.97 0.07
CA ILE A 33 9.11 -20.16 0.44
C ILE A 33 7.68 -20.08 -0.11
N LEU A 34 7.07 -18.89 -0.15
CA LEU A 34 5.66 -18.77 -0.51
C LEU A 34 5.36 -18.90 -2.01
N HIS A 35 6.26 -18.46 -2.90
CA HIS A 35 5.93 -18.32 -4.34
C HIS A 35 7.01 -18.86 -5.28
N LYS A 36 7.46 -20.08 -5.01
CA LYS A 36 8.28 -20.83 -5.98
C LYS A 36 7.46 -21.29 -7.20
N GLU A 37 6.13 -21.23 -7.12
CA GLU A 37 5.18 -21.56 -8.19
C GLU A 37 4.18 -20.40 -8.31
N ASP A 38 3.95 -19.89 -9.53
CA ASP A 38 3.07 -18.75 -9.87
C ASP A 38 1.56 -19.00 -9.60
N LYS A 39 1.20 -19.64 -8.48
CA LYS A 39 -0.19 -19.91 -8.09
C LYS A 39 -0.88 -18.65 -7.60
N GLU A 40 -2.08 -18.41 -8.12
CA GLU A 40 -2.97 -17.37 -7.63
C GLU A 40 -3.38 -17.67 -6.18
N MET A 41 -3.11 -16.74 -5.26
CA MET A 41 -3.53 -16.90 -3.87
C MET A 41 -5.04 -16.70 -3.74
N GLY A 42 -5.71 -17.70 -3.17
CA GLY A 42 -7.12 -17.59 -2.81
C GLY A 42 -7.35 -16.61 -1.63
N ILE A 43 -8.61 -16.22 -1.43
CA ILE A 43 -9.00 -15.32 -0.31
C ILE A 43 -8.62 -15.93 1.04
N ALA A 44 -8.92 -17.22 1.26
CA ALA A 44 -8.67 -17.89 2.54
C ALA A 44 -7.17 -17.99 2.86
N GLU A 45 -6.34 -18.28 1.87
CA GLU A 45 -4.89 -18.33 2.01
C GLU A 45 -4.31 -16.94 2.30
N SER A 46 -4.77 -15.93 1.56
CA SER A 46 -4.42 -14.52 1.76
C SER A 46 -4.77 -14.04 3.17
N LEU A 47 -5.95 -14.40 3.69
CA LEU A 47 -6.35 -14.05 5.06
C LEU A 47 -5.54 -14.78 6.13
N LYS A 48 -5.24 -16.07 5.93
CA LYS A 48 -4.36 -16.83 6.84
C LYS A 48 -2.96 -16.23 6.90
N LEU A 49 -2.40 -15.87 5.74
CA LEU A 49 -1.11 -15.22 5.65
C LEU A 49 -1.14 -13.84 6.33
N SER A 50 -2.21 -13.07 6.15
CA SER A 50 -2.39 -11.80 6.87
C SER A 50 -2.44 -11.99 8.39
N ALA A 51 -3.20 -12.98 8.86
CA ALA A 51 -3.29 -13.32 10.28
C ALA A 51 -1.93 -13.76 10.85
N PHE A 52 -1.12 -14.47 10.07
CA PHE A 52 0.24 -14.83 10.43
C PHE A 52 1.13 -13.59 10.65
N TYR A 53 1.16 -12.65 9.70
CA TYR A 53 1.91 -11.40 9.86
C TYR A 53 1.42 -10.55 11.02
N ILE A 54 0.10 -10.45 11.22
CA ILE A 54 -0.48 -9.75 12.38
C ILE A 54 -0.04 -10.42 13.68
N SER A 55 -0.07 -11.75 13.75
CA SER A 55 0.37 -12.49 14.95
C SER A 55 1.83 -12.21 15.29
N ILE A 56 2.71 -12.19 14.30
CA ILE A 56 4.13 -11.84 14.51
C ILE A 56 4.28 -10.40 14.99
N ALA A 57 3.55 -9.45 14.40
CA ALA A 57 3.58 -8.05 14.83
C ALA A 57 3.08 -7.88 16.28
N LEU A 58 2.07 -8.66 16.70
CA LEU A 58 1.59 -8.67 18.07
C LEU A 58 2.62 -9.28 19.02
N LEU A 59 3.21 -10.43 18.67
CA LEU A 59 4.28 -11.05 19.47
C LEU A 59 5.50 -10.13 19.61
N PHE A 60 5.86 -9.41 18.56
CA PHE A 60 6.90 -8.40 18.62
C PHE A 60 6.54 -7.26 19.60
N GLY A 61 5.28 -6.83 19.63
CA GLY A 61 4.79 -5.86 20.61
C GLY A 61 4.87 -6.36 22.05
N ILE A 62 4.61 -7.65 22.30
CA ILE A 62 4.82 -8.29 23.62
C ILE A 62 6.30 -8.23 24.00
N TRP A 63 7.19 -8.55 23.05
CA TRP A 63 8.63 -8.45 23.29
C TRP A 63 9.08 -7.01 23.62
N VAL A 64 8.58 -6.02 22.88
CA VAL A 64 8.84 -4.59 23.18
C VAL A 64 8.31 -4.22 24.57
N TRP A 65 7.13 -4.70 24.95
CA TRP A 65 6.55 -4.45 26.27
C TRP A 65 7.44 -4.95 27.41
N TYR A 66 7.98 -6.17 27.29
CA TYR A 66 8.89 -6.72 28.29
C TYR A 66 10.28 -6.06 28.26
N ALA A 67 10.80 -5.73 27.09
CA ALA A 67 12.16 -5.22 26.94
C ALA A 67 12.30 -3.71 27.19
N LYS A 68 11.32 -2.90 26.77
CA LYS A 68 11.32 -1.43 26.89
C LYS A 68 10.27 -0.88 27.86
N GLY A 69 9.44 -1.74 28.44
CA GLY A 69 8.42 -1.38 29.43
C GLY A 69 7.03 -1.14 28.83
N ALA A 70 6.04 -1.04 29.74
CA ALA A 70 4.63 -0.96 29.39
C ALA A 70 4.24 0.27 28.56
N ASP A 71 4.83 1.44 28.86
CA ASP A 71 4.54 2.69 28.14
C ASP A 71 4.92 2.61 26.66
N LEU A 72 6.15 2.18 26.36
CA LEU A 72 6.62 2.03 24.97
C LEU A 72 5.94 0.85 24.26
N GLY A 73 5.60 -0.23 24.99
CA GLY A 73 4.77 -1.31 24.46
C GLY A 73 3.38 -0.83 24.02
N LEU A 74 2.72 -0.02 24.84
CA LEU A 74 1.41 0.56 24.51
C LEU A 74 1.49 1.51 23.30
N LYS A 75 2.54 2.35 23.25
CA LYS A 75 2.81 3.22 22.10
C LYS A 75 3.07 2.43 20.82
N TYR A 76 3.80 1.31 20.90
CA TYR A 76 3.99 0.40 19.77
C TYR A 76 2.65 -0.14 19.25
N TYR A 77 1.80 -0.68 20.12
CA TYR A 77 0.51 -1.21 19.68
C TYR A 77 -0.39 -0.12 19.10
N THR A 78 -0.43 1.04 19.76
CA THR A 78 -1.22 2.18 19.29
C THR A 78 -0.77 2.59 17.89
N GLY A 79 0.54 2.73 17.66
CA GLY A 79 1.10 3.03 16.35
C GLY A 79 0.85 1.94 15.32
N PHE A 80 1.01 0.67 15.70
CA PHE A 80 0.76 -0.47 14.84
C PHE A 80 -0.68 -0.49 14.36
N PHE A 81 -1.67 -0.34 15.25
CA PHE A 81 -3.08 -0.37 14.87
C PHE A 81 -3.51 0.85 14.06
N ILE A 82 -3.00 2.04 14.38
CA ILE A 82 -3.24 3.25 13.60
C ILE A 82 -2.70 3.06 12.17
N GLU A 83 -1.44 2.66 12.03
CA GLU A 83 -0.87 2.45 10.71
C GLU A 83 -1.56 1.29 9.99
N LYS A 84 -1.96 0.23 10.69
CA LYS A 84 -2.69 -0.89 10.08
C LYS A 84 -4.04 -0.45 9.53
N ALA A 85 -4.77 0.38 10.28
CA ALA A 85 -6.04 0.94 9.82
C ALA A 85 -5.85 1.85 8.59
N LEU A 86 -4.83 2.70 8.59
CA LEU A 86 -4.52 3.59 7.47
C LEU A 86 -3.99 2.83 6.24
N SER A 87 -3.28 1.72 6.45
CA SER A 87 -2.72 0.89 5.37
C SER A 87 -3.81 0.26 4.48
N ILE A 88 -5.03 0.09 5.00
CA ILE A 88 -6.17 -0.42 4.24
C ILE A 88 -6.52 0.55 3.10
N ASP A 89 -6.44 1.86 3.33
CA ASP A 89 -6.64 2.87 2.30
C ASP A 89 -5.57 2.75 1.19
N ASN A 90 -4.32 2.45 1.57
CA ASN A 90 -3.22 2.25 0.63
C ASN A 90 -3.48 1.05 -0.31
N ILE A 91 -4.11 -0.03 0.18
CA ILE A 91 -4.44 -1.21 -0.65
C ILE A 91 -5.37 -0.82 -1.81
N PHE A 92 -6.38 0.01 -1.56
CA PHE A 92 -7.31 0.43 -2.61
C PHE A 92 -6.63 1.26 -3.69
N VAL A 93 -5.74 2.15 -3.26
CA VAL A 93 -4.91 2.92 -4.19
C VAL A 93 -4.00 2.00 -5.01
N ILE A 94 -3.36 1.01 -4.39
CA ILE A 94 -2.53 0.04 -5.10
C ILE A 94 -3.37 -0.72 -6.14
N SER A 95 -4.56 -1.18 -5.76
CA SER A 95 -5.49 -1.85 -6.68
C SER A 95 -5.87 -0.96 -7.86
N LEU A 96 -6.09 0.33 -7.61
CA LEU A 96 -6.38 1.30 -8.65
C LEU A 96 -5.20 1.45 -9.61
N ILE A 97 -3.98 1.62 -9.09
CA ILE A 97 -2.78 1.76 -9.91
C ILE A 97 -2.60 0.52 -10.79
N PHE A 98 -2.73 -0.68 -10.22
CA PHE A 98 -2.63 -1.91 -11.02
C PHE A 98 -3.73 -2.05 -12.06
N SER A 99 -4.97 -1.70 -11.73
CA SER A 99 -6.07 -1.67 -12.70
C SER A 99 -5.84 -0.63 -13.78
N TYR A 100 -5.26 0.52 -13.44
CA TYR A 100 -5.02 1.63 -14.36
C TYR A 100 -3.98 1.26 -15.44
N PHE A 101 -2.94 0.52 -15.05
CA PHE A 101 -1.94 -0.03 -15.97
C PHE A 101 -2.28 -1.43 -16.49
N SER A 102 -3.47 -1.95 -16.16
CA SER A 102 -3.93 -3.31 -16.49
C SER A 102 -2.87 -4.38 -16.21
N ILE A 103 -2.21 -4.30 -15.04
CA ILE A 103 -1.15 -5.23 -14.64
C ILE A 103 -1.75 -6.61 -14.31
N PRO A 104 -1.36 -7.69 -15.01
CA PRO A 104 -1.80 -9.05 -14.70
C PRO A 104 -1.41 -9.46 -13.28
N ARG A 105 -2.29 -10.21 -12.60
CA ARG A 105 -2.15 -10.66 -11.21
C ARG A 105 -0.80 -11.33 -10.90
N LYS A 106 -0.31 -12.18 -11.80
CA LYS A 106 1.01 -12.82 -11.69
C LYS A 106 2.17 -11.84 -11.48
N TYR A 107 2.08 -10.62 -12.02
CA TYR A 107 3.13 -9.61 -11.92
C TYR A 107 2.92 -8.63 -10.76
N GLN A 108 1.70 -8.51 -10.24
CA GLN A 108 1.38 -7.63 -9.10
C GLN A 108 2.19 -8.04 -7.86
N TYR A 109 2.37 -9.34 -7.66
CA TYR A 109 3.20 -9.91 -6.59
C TYR A 109 4.59 -9.28 -6.53
N ARG A 110 5.30 -9.29 -7.66
CA ARG A 110 6.67 -8.78 -7.74
C ARG A 110 6.71 -7.28 -7.48
N ALA A 111 5.75 -6.53 -8.02
CA ALA A 111 5.66 -5.10 -7.76
C ALA A 111 5.40 -4.79 -6.28
N LEU A 112 4.51 -5.53 -5.60
CA LEU A 112 4.25 -5.37 -4.17
C LEU A 112 5.49 -5.66 -3.33
N LEU A 113 6.24 -6.69 -3.68
CA LEU A 113 7.44 -7.10 -2.95
C LEU A 113 8.54 -6.03 -3.03
N TRP A 114 8.86 -5.58 -4.24
CA TRP A 114 9.79 -4.47 -4.44
C TRP A 114 9.26 -3.17 -3.83
N GLY A 115 7.94 -3.00 -3.81
CA GLY A 115 7.26 -1.92 -3.09
C GLY A 115 7.57 -1.94 -1.61
N ILE A 116 7.40 -3.07 -0.91
CA ILE A 116 7.70 -3.18 0.53
C ILE A 116 9.16 -2.82 0.82
N ILE A 117 10.11 -3.32 0.03
CA ILE A 117 11.53 -3.00 0.21
C ILE A 117 11.76 -1.49 0.06
N ALA A 118 11.21 -0.88 -0.98
CA ALA A 118 11.33 0.55 -1.20
C ALA A 118 10.66 1.37 -0.07
N VAL A 119 9.48 0.97 0.39
CA VAL A 119 8.76 1.59 1.51
C VAL A 119 9.58 1.51 2.81
N ILE A 120 10.18 0.36 3.14
CA ILE A 120 11.03 0.21 4.33
C ILE A 120 12.17 1.25 4.34
N ILE A 121 12.78 1.48 3.17
CA ILE A 121 13.87 2.45 3.00
C ILE A 121 13.32 3.88 3.05
N LEU A 122 12.30 4.18 2.25
CA LEU A 122 11.71 5.53 2.14
C LEU A 122 11.16 6.00 3.49
N ARG A 123 10.44 5.14 4.21
CA ARG A 123 9.94 5.46 5.55
C ARG A 123 11.07 5.64 6.56
N GLY A 124 12.15 4.86 6.45
CA GLY A 124 13.35 5.05 7.27
C GLY A 124 13.94 6.43 7.08
N ILE A 125 14.07 6.87 5.82
CA ILE A 125 14.54 8.21 5.46
C ILE A 125 13.60 9.28 6.01
N MET A 126 12.29 9.13 5.83
CA MET A 126 11.30 10.11 6.33
C MET A 126 11.31 10.23 7.86
N ILE A 127 11.33 9.10 8.56
CA ILE A 127 11.32 9.07 10.03
C ILE A 127 12.62 9.65 10.58
N ALA A 128 13.76 9.36 9.95
CA ALA A 128 15.05 9.93 10.30
C ALA A 128 15.12 11.45 10.01
N ALA A 129 14.51 11.90 8.91
CA ALA A 129 14.37 13.32 8.59
C ALA A 129 13.39 14.05 9.55
N GLY A 130 12.53 13.31 10.23
CA GLY A 130 11.56 13.81 11.19
C GLY A 130 10.34 14.48 10.55
N ALA A 131 9.41 14.92 11.40
CA ALA A 131 8.14 15.51 10.96
C ALA A 131 8.30 16.85 10.20
N ALA A 132 9.45 17.52 10.32
CA ALA A 132 9.71 18.80 9.65
C ALA A 132 9.75 18.65 8.13
N LEU A 133 10.34 17.56 7.62
CA LEU A 133 10.42 17.31 6.18
C LEU A 133 9.03 17.01 5.59
N VAL A 134 8.11 16.51 6.40
CA VAL A 134 6.76 16.10 5.98
C VAL A 134 5.87 17.31 5.69
N GLN A 135 6.01 18.40 6.44
CA GLN A 135 5.18 19.61 6.27
C GLN A 135 5.39 20.28 4.90
N GLU A 136 6.61 20.24 4.36
CA GLU A 136 6.94 20.80 3.04
C GLU A 136 6.22 20.08 1.88
N PHE A 137 5.84 18.82 2.09
CA PHE A 137 5.18 17.99 1.08
C PHE A 137 3.66 17.90 1.26
N TYR A 138 3.08 18.66 2.19
CA TYR A 138 1.64 18.60 2.47
C TYR A 138 0.78 18.89 1.23
N TRP A 139 1.22 19.80 0.36
CA TRP A 139 0.50 20.14 -0.88
C TRP A 139 0.33 18.95 -1.84
N LEU A 140 1.20 17.93 -1.78
CA LEU A 140 1.07 16.72 -2.59
C LEU A 140 -0.19 15.92 -2.24
N LEU A 141 -0.65 15.99 -0.98
CA LEU A 141 -1.90 15.34 -0.56
C LEU A 141 -3.09 15.86 -1.36
N TYR A 142 -3.19 17.17 -1.61
CA TYR A 142 -4.32 17.73 -2.37
C TYR A 142 -4.35 17.29 -3.83
N ILE A 143 -3.17 17.23 -4.49
CA ILE A 143 -3.08 16.75 -5.87
C ILE A 143 -3.48 15.29 -5.93
N PHE A 144 -3.00 14.49 -4.99
CA PHE A 144 -3.31 13.08 -4.91
C PHE A 144 -4.79 12.84 -4.58
N ALA A 145 -5.36 13.61 -3.65
CA ALA A 145 -6.78 13.60 -3.30
C ALA A 145 -7.66 13.88 -4.52
N LEU A 146 -7.34 14.93 -5.29
CA LEU A 146 -8.05 15.26 -6.52
C LEU A 146 -7.96 14.12 -7.55
N PHE A 147 -6.78 13.51 -7.69
CA PHE A 147 -6.60 12.34 -8.56
C PHE A 147 -7.46 11.15 -8.13
N LEU A 148 -7.56 10.85 -6.83
CA LEU A 148 -8.40 9.76 -6.31
C LEU A 148 -9.89 10.03 -6.55
N VAL A 149 -10.37 11.23 -6.22
CA VAL A 149 -11.78 11.62 -6.45
C VAL A 149 -12.11 11.53 -7.94
N PHE A 150 -11.28 12.12 -8.80
CA PHE A 150 -11.46 12.06 -10.24
C PHE A 150 -11.54 10.62 -10.75
N THR A 151 -10.63 9.76 -10.28
CA THR A 151 -10.58 8.37 -10.74
C THR A 151 -11.76 7.56 -10.22
N GLY A 152 -12.15 7.75 -8.96
CA GLY A 152 -13.35 7.14 -8.38
C GLY A 152 -14.61 7.54 -9.15
N VAL A 153 -14.80 8.84 -9.44
CA VAL A 153 -15.91 9.33 -10.26
C VAL A 153 -15.88 8.69 -11.65
N LYS A 154 -14.73 8.68 -12.32
CA LYS A 154 -14.58 8.05 -13.64
C LYS A 154 -14.95 6.56 -13.60
N MET A 155 -14.59 5.84 -12.55
CA MET A 155 -14.92 4.43 -12.39
C MET A 155 -16.42 4.16 -12.24
N LEU A 156 -17.19 5.07 -11.63
CA LEU A 156 -18.65 4.97 -11.53
C LEU A 156 -19.34 5.08 -12.90
N PHE A 157 -18.78 5.91 -13.80
CA PHE A 157 -19.37 6.21 -15.10
C PHE A 157 -18.73 5.44 -16.28
N ALA A 158 -17.63 4.72 -16.05
CA ALA A 158 -16.99 3.90 -17.07
C ALA A 158 -17.82 2.65 -17.38
N LYS A 159 -18.34 2.57 -18.62
CA LYS A 159 -18.93 1.36 -19.19
C LYS A 159 -17.89 0.22 -19.19
N GLU A 160 -18.35 -1.04 -19.12
CA GLU A 160 -17.54 -2.27 -19.02
C GLU A 160 -16.69 -2.59 -20.27
N SER A 161 -16.14 -1.58 -20.95
CA SER A 161 -15.11 -1.80 -21.95
C SER A 161 -13.76 -1.99 -21.27
N GLU A 162 -13.03 -3.02 -21.69
CA GLU A 162 -11.65 -3.29 -21.27
C GLU A 162 -10.81 -2.00 -21.28
N VAL A 163 -10.10 -1.74 -20.18
CA VAL A 163 -9.22 -0.58 -20.04
C VAL A 163 -8.02 -0.78 -20.97
N ASP A 164 -8.13 -0.23 -22.19
CA ASP A 164 -7.04 -0.26 -23.16
C ASP A 164 -5.87 0.63 -22.66
N ILE A 165 -4.77 -0.04 -22.32
CA ILE A 165 -3.52 0.58 -21.81
C ILE A 165 -3.03 1.66 -22.80
N SER A 166 -3.24 1.45 -24.11
CA SER A 166 -2.76 2.32 -25.18
C SER A 166 -3.56 3.62 -25.31
N ALA A 167 -4.82 3.63 -24.85
CA ALA A 167 -5.71 4.78 -24.89
C ALA A 167 -5.60 5.67 -23.65
N ASN A 168 -4.81 5.27 -22.65
CA ASN A 168 -4.86 5.86 -21.33
C ASN A 168 -4.03 7.17 -21.23
N PRO A 169 -4.64 8.33 -20.90
CA PRO A 169 -3.98 9.65 -21.00
C PRO A 169 -2.69 9.81 -20.18
N VAL A 170 -2.60 9.23 -18.97
CA VAL A 170 -1.39 9.33 -18.14
C VAL A 170 -0.31 8.39 -18.66
N VAL A 171 -0.64 7.20 -19.16
CA VAL A 171 0.34 6.34 -19.86
C VAL A 171 0.88 7.07 -21.08
N ARG A 172 0.00 7.74 -21.85
CA ARG A 172 0.38 8.54 -23.02
C ARG A 172 1.26 9.73 -22.63
N PHE A 173 0.93 10.44 -21.56
CA PHE A 173 1.70 11.56 -21.02
C PHE A 173 3.06 11.15 -20.45
N ILE A 174 3.12 10.05 -19.68
CA ILE A 174 4.40 9.53 -19.17
C ILE A 174 5.22 8.97 -20.34
N SER A 175 4.62 8.28 -21.31
CA SER A 175 5.31 7.78 -22.51
C SER A 175 5.81 8.89 -23.44
N SER A 176 5.23 10.09 -23.37
CA SER A 176 5.70 11.24 -24.15
C SER A 176 6.90 11.93 -23.50
N LYS A 177 7.05 11.82 -22.17
CA LYS A 177 8.11 12.48 -21.39
C LYS A 177 9.23 11.52 -20.95
N MET A 178 8.94 10.22 -20.86
CA MET A 178 9.87 9.14 -20.53
C MET A 178 9.76 8.01 -21.56
N ARG A 179 10.86 7.32 -21.83
CA ARG A 179 10.89 6.13 -22.70
C ARG A 179 10.19 4.95 -22.00
N VAL A 180 8.89 4.81 -22.22
CA VAL A 180 8.05 3.76 -21.64
C VAL A 180 7.59 2.82 -22.73
N THR A 181 7.63 1.51 -22.48
CA THR A 181 7.10 0.53 -23.42
C THR A 181 5.57 0.54 -23.41
N LYS A 182 4.95 0.52 -24.59
CA LYS A 182 3.48 0.44 -24.73
C LYS A 182 2.90 -0.90 -24.23
N GLN A 183 3.71 -1.95 -24.26
CA GLN A 183 3.32 -3.30 -23.87
C GLN A 183 4.02 -3.75 -22.58
N LEU A 184 3.37 -4.66 -21.85
CA LEU A 184 3.92 -5.35 -20.70
C LEU A 184 4.97 -6.37 -21.15
N HIS A 185 6.17 -6.32 -20.57
CA HIS A 185 7.27 -7.23 -20.89
C HIS A 185 7.48 -8.25 -19.77
N GLY A 186 6.40 -8.93 -19.41
CA GLY A 186 6.38 -9.88 -18.33
C GLY A 186 6.72 -9.25 -16.98
N GLU A 187 7.63 -9.90 -16.25
CA GLU A 187 8.05 -9.47 -14.91
C GLU A 187 9.21 -8.47 -14.90
N LYS A 188 9.70 -8.04 -16.07
CA LYS A 188 10.88 -7.17 -16.19
C LYS A 188 10.48 -5.73 -15.95
N PHE A 189 11.15 -5.05 -15.03
CA PHE A 189 10.90 -3.62 -14.79
C PHE A 189 11.48 -2.73 -15.90
N LEU A 190 12.68 -3.07 -16.40
CA LEU A 190 13.37 -2.37 -17.47
C LEU A 190 13.65 -3.33 -18.62
N VAL A 191 13.44 -2.87 -19.84
CA VAL A 191 13.74 -3.64 -21.05
C VAL A 191 14.56 -2.81 -22.01
N LYS A 192 15.43 -3.46 -22.79
CA LYS A 192 16.14 -2.82 -23.89
C LYS A 192 15.28 -2.93 -25.14
N ILE A 193 14.84 -1.82 -25.68
CA ILE A 193 14.10 -1.74 -26.94
C ILE A 193 14.82 -0.81 -27.91
N THR A 194 14.63 -1.02 -29.20
CA THR A 194 15.11 -0.10 -30.21
C THR A 194 14.18 1.11 -30.25
N ASP A 195 14.72 2.30 -30.01
CA ASP A 195 13.95 3.55 -30.02
C ASP A 195 13.42 3.82 -31.44
N GLU A 196 12.10 3.86 -31.61
CA GLU A 196 11.43 4.13 -32.91
C GLU A 196 11.92 5.46 -33.54
N LYS A 197 12.41 6.42 -32.74
CA LYS A 197 12.86 7.73 -33.23
C LYS A 197 14.36 7.80 -33.55
N THR A 198 15.19 6.97 -32.94
CA THR A 198 16.66 7.09 -33.07
C THR A 198 17.35 5.81 -33.55
N GLY A 199 16.63 4.69 -33.69
CA GLY A 199 17.18 3.40 -34.12
C GLY A 199 18.18 2.78 -33.14
N LYS A 200 18.41 3.39 -31.98
CA LYS A 200 19.38 2.94 -30.98
C LYS A 200 18.69 2.06 -29.93
N LEU A 201 19.42 1.06 -29.45
CA LEU A 201 19.04 0.26 -28.29
C LEU A 201 19.06 1.14 -27.03
N VAL A 202 17.88 1.38 -26.45
CA VAL A 202 17.68 2.19 -25.25
C VAL A 202 16.99 1.36 -24.17
N ARG A 203 17.30 1.63 -22.90
CA ARG A 203 16.54 1.08 -21.78
C ARG A 203 15.24 1.85 -21.64
N ALA A 204 14.11 1.16 -21.75
CA ALA A 204 12.78 1.69 -21.52
C ALA A 204 12.17 1.10 -20.25
N ALA A 205 11.41 1.92 -19.54
CA ALA A 205 10.62 1.50 -18.39
C ALA A 205 9.38 0.74 -18.86
N THR A 206 9.02 -0.32 -18.16
CA THR A 206 7.77 -1.03 -18.40
C THR A 206 6.61 -0.42 -17.60
N PRO A 207 5.35 -0.67 -17.98
CA PRO A 207 4.20 -0.28 -17.17
C PRO A 207 4.24 -0.84 -15.74
N LEU A 208 4.83 -2.02 -15.54
CA LEU A 208 5.04 -2.61 -14.21
C LEU A 208 5.96 -1.77 -13.33
N PHE A 209 7.03 -1.20 -13.92
CA PHE A 209 7.93 -0.31 -13.18
C PHE A 209 7.26 1.02 -12.85
N LEU A 210 6.49 1.58 -13.78
CA LEU A 210 5.72 2.79 -13.51
C LEU A 210 4.69 2.58 -12.40
N ALA A 211 3.99 1.44 -12.41
CA ALA A 211 3.07 1.06 -11.35
C ALA A 211 3.80 0.97 -9.99
N LEU A 212 4.97 0.32 -9.94
CA LEU A 212 5.81 0.27 -8.74
C LEU A 212 6.19 1.67 -8.23
N VAL A 213 6.64 2.56 -9.12
CA VAL A 213 7.01 3.93 -8.75
C VAL A 213 5.80 4.69 -8.20
N LEU A 214 4.65 4.62 -8.87
CA LEU A 214 3.43 5.30 -8.42
C LEU A 214 2.91 4.75 -7.09
N ILE A 215 3.02 3.45 -6.84
CA ILE A 215 2.68 2.84 -5.55
C ILE A 215 3.55 3.42 -4.43
N ASN A 216 4.87 3.54 -4.66
CA ASN A 216 5.78 4.11 -3.66
C ASN A 216 5.55 5.61 -3.45
N ILE A 217 5.24 6.36 -4.51
CA ILE A 217 4.85 7.77 -4.39
C ILE A 217 3.56 7.89 -3.58
N ALA A 218 2.56 7.04 -3.85
CA ALA A 218 1.32 7.04 -3.10
C ALA A 218 1.54 6.70 -1.62
N ASP A 219 2.38 5.71 -1.29
CA ASP A 219 2.74 5.42 0.10
C ASP A 219 3.44 6.61 0.78
N LEU A 220 4.37 7.25 0.08
CA LEU A 220 5.05 8.47 0.57
C LEU A 220 4.05 9.60 0.84
N VAL A 221 3.08 9.80 -0.05
CA VAL A 221 2.01 10.78 0.15
C VAL A 221 1.14 10.40 1.35
N PHE A 222 0.74 9.15 1.52
CA PHE A 222 -0.03 8.72 2.69
C PHE A 222 0.75 8.82 4.01
N ALA A 223 2.06 8.61 3.95
CA ALA A 223 2.94 8.81 5.09
C ALA A 223 2.96 10.28 5.55
N VAL A 224 2.59 11.25 4.70
CA VAL A 224 2.47 12.66 5.09
C VAL A 224 1.42 12.88 6.19
N ASP A 225 0.33 12.11 6.17
CA ASP A 225 -0.67 12.17 7.25
C ASP A 225 -0.32 11.21 8.40
N SER A 226 0.10 9.98 8.09
CA SER A 226 0.30 8.98 9.12
C SER A 226 1.55 9.22 9.99
N VAL A 227 2.63 9.79 9.44
CA VAL A 227 3.88 10.06 10.17
C VAL A 227 3.70 11.11 11.27
N PRO A 228 3.11 12.31 11.02
CA PRO A 228 2.81 13.24 12.10
C PRO A 228 1.83 12.68 13.14
N ALA A 229 0.90 11.80 12.74
CA ALA A 229 -0.03 11.18 13.67
C ALA A 229 0.69 10.28 14.69
N ILE A 230 1.66 9.47 14.23
CA ILE A 230 2.44 8.62 15.13
C ILE A 230 3.44 9.41 15.98
N PHE A 231 4.04 10.47 15.43
CA PHE A 231 4.93 11.35 16.20
C PHE A 231 4.19 12.11 17.32
N ALA A 232 2.88 12.34 17.19
CA ALA A 232 2.06 12.89 18.27
C ALA A 232 1.86 11.92 19.45
N ILE A 233 2.04 10.62 19.22
CA ILE A 233 1.91 9.56 20.24
C ILE A 233 3.26 9.27 20.89
N THR A 234 4.32 9.21 20.08
CA THR A 234 5.66 8.91 20.57
C THR A 234 6.74 9.54 19.69
N THR A 235 7.79 10.03 20.33
CA THR A 235 9.00 10.53 19.67
C THR A 235 10.11 9.48 19.62
N ASP A 236 9.90 8.29 20.22
CA ASP A 236 10.82 7.17 20.13
C ASP A 236 10.85 6.63 18.69
N THR A 237 11.90 6.96 17.96
CA THR A 237 12.06 6.61 16.54
C THR A 237 12.05 5.11 16.28
N PHE A 238 12.52 4.30 17.23
CA PHE A 238 12.47 2.85 17.10
C PHE A 238 11.02 2.37 17.15
N ILE A 239 10.21 2.88 18.09
CA ILE A 239 8.79 2.53 18.18
C ILE A 239 8.02 3.05 16.96
N VAL A 240 8.29 4.28 16.51
CA VAL A 240 7.70 4.85 15.29
C VAL A 240 8.01 3.95 14.09
N TYR A 241 9.28 3.61 13.87
CA TYR A 241 9.69 2.81 12.72
C TYR A 241 9.19 1.36 12.79
N SER A 242 9.40 0.69 13.92
CA SER A 242 9.08 -0.73 14.07
C SER A 242 7.58 -1.02 13.97
N SER A 243 6.73 -0.22 14.64
CA SER A 243 5.27 -0.36 14.57
C SER A 243 4.74 -0.16 13.15
N ASN A 244 5.34 0.77 12.43
CA ASN A 244 4.93 1.15 11.10
C ASN A 244 5.31 0.11 10.05
N ILE A 245 6.56 -0.37 10.07
CA ILE A 245 6.99 -1.46 9.21
C ILE A 245 6.21 -2.75 9.54
N MET A 246 5.98 -3.08 10.80
CA MET A 246 5.18 -4.26 11.19
C MET A 246 3.72 -4.18 10.71
N ALA A 247 3.13 -2.98 10.64
CA ALA A 247 1.79 -2.80 10.08
C ALA A 247 1.74 -3.03 8.56
N ILE A 248 2.80 -2.61 7.86
CA ILE A 248 2.97 -2.74 6.40
C ILE A 248 3.34 -4.17 6.01
N LEU A 249 4.10 -4.88 6.84
CA LEU A 249 4.36 -6.29 6.65
C LEU A 249 3.03 -7.07 6.64
N GLY A 250 2.80 -7.81 5.56
CA GLY A 250 1.53 -8.48 5.29
C GLY A 250 0.47 -7.66 4.56
N LEU A 251 0.73 -6.41 4.16
CA LEU A 251 -0.13 -5.65 3.24
C LEU A 251 -0.41 -6.41 1.94
N ARG A 252 0.62 -7.09 1.43
CA ARG A 252 0.54 -7.96 0.27
C ARG A 252 -0.58 -9.00 0.39
N ALA A 253 -0.67 -9.66 1.54
CA ALA A 253 -1.69 -10.67 1.79
C ALA A 253 -3.10 -10.07 1.74
N LEU A 254 -3.29 -8.90 2.36
CA LEU A 254 -4.57 -8.18 2.30
C LEU A 254 -4.91 -7.68 0.88
N TYR A 255 -3.92 -7.25 0.11
CA TYR A 255 -4.10 -6.89 -1.30
C TYR A 255 -4.63 -8.07 -2.11
N PHE A 256 -4.06 -9.25 -1.97
CA PHE A 256 -4.52 -10.42 -2.72
C PHE A 256 -5.90 -10.91 -2.28
N ALA A 257 -6.22 -10.81 -0.98
CA ALA A 257 -7.58 -11.03 -0.51
C ALA A 257 -8.58 -10.06 -1.19
N LEU A 258 -8.25 -8.77 -1.23
CA LEU A 258 -9.08 -7.76 -1.90
C LEU A 258 -9.20 -8.02 -3.41
N SER A 259 -8.07 -8.24 -4.08
CA SER A 259 -8.02 -8.48 -5.53
C SER A 259 -8.87 -9.69 -5.91
N ALA A 260 -8.79 -10.78 -5.14
CA ALA A 260 -9.63 -11.96 -5.32
C ALA A 260 -11.14 -11.65 -5.16
N MET A 261 -11.49 -10.79 -4.20
CA MET A 261 -12.88 -10.35 -4.02
C MET A 261 -13.39 -9.48 -5.17
N ILE A 262 -12.56 -8.60 -5.74
CA ILE A 262 -12.94 -7.72 -6.86
C ILE A 262 -13.40 -8.54 -8.07
N HIS A 263 -12.71 -9.63 -8.39
CA HIS A 263 -13.09 -10.48 -9.51
C HIS A 263 -14.33 -11.32 -9.22
N ARG A 264 -14.53 -11.72 -7.96
CA ARG A 264 -15.70 -12.53 -7.56
C ARG A 264 -17.00 -11.74 -7.49
N PHE A 265 -16.92 -10.42 -7.25
CA PHE A 265 -18.09 -9.58 -7.00
C PHE A 265 -18.21 -8.48 -8.05
N HIS A 266 -19.14 -8.64 -8.98
CA HIS A 266 -19.42 -7.69 -10.07
C HIS A 266 -19.65 -6.25 -9.58
N TYR A 267 -20.33 -6.07 -8.45
CA TYR A 267 -20.64 -4.74 -7.90
C TYR A 267 -19.51 -4.14 -7.05
N LEU A 268 -18.42 -4.87 -6.81
CA LEU A 268 -17.32 -4.37 -5.96
C LEU A 268 -16.56 -3.21 -6.61
N LYS A 269 -16.61 -3.09 -7.95
CA LYS A 269 -16.10 -1.92 -8.68
C LYS A 269 -16.74 -0.60 -8.20
N TYR A 270 -18.05 -0.61 -7.92
CA TYR A 270 -18.76 0.57 -7.42
C TYR A 270 -18.40 0.89 -5.97
N ALA A 271 -18.28 -0.13 -5.12
CA ALA A 271 -17.81 0.05 -3.74
C ALA A 271 -16.39 0.64 -3.72
N LEU A 272 -15.49 0.12 -4.57
CA LEU A 272 -14.13 0.63 -4.73
C LEU A 272 -14.12 2.09 -5.19
N ALA A 273 -14.98 2.45 -6.14
CA ALA A 273 -15.10 3.82 -6.62
C ALA A 273 -15.58 4.78 -5.51
N LEU A 274 -16.57 4.36 -4.70
CA LEU A 274 -17.03 5.14 -3.54
C LEU A 274 -15.96 5.28 -2.47
N VAL A 275 -15.20 4.22 -2.20
CA VAL A 275 -14.06 4.25 -1.27
C VAL A 275 -13.00 5.24 -1.75
N LEU A 276 -12.67 5.27 -3.05
CA LEU A 276 -11.70 6.23 -3.60
C LEU A 276 -12.18 7.68 -3.48
N ILE A 277 -13.45 7.94 -3.78
CA ILE A 277 -14.05 9.27 -3.58
C ILE A 277 -13.96 9.64 -2.11
N PHE A 278 -14.32 8.73 -1.20
CA PHE A 278 -14.24 8.98 0.24
C PHE A 278 -12.81 9.27 0.72
N ILE A 279 -11.83 8.43 0.36
CA ILE A 279 -10.41 8.61 0.76
C ILE A 279 -9.84 9.92 0.21
N GLY A 280 -10.18 10.29 -1.04
CA GLY A 280 -9.75 11.58 -1.59
C GLY A 280 -10.47 12.77 -0.94
N SER A 281 -11.78 12.66 -0.74
CA SER A 281 -12.58 13.72 -0.12
C SER A 281 -12.22 13.97 1.34
N LYS A 282 -11.85 12.94 2.12
CA LYS A 282 -11.55 13.11 3.55
C LYS A 282 -10.37 14.05 3.81
N ILE A 283 -9.41 14.14 2.87
CA ILE A 283 -8.27 15.07 2.96
C ILE A 283 -8.79 16.52 2.95
N PHE A 284 -9.69 16.85 2.03
CA PHE A 284 -10.33 18.16 1.99
C PHE A 284 -11.24 18.41 3.19
N VAL A 285 -11.97 17.39 3.66
CA VAL A 285 -12.83 17.52 4.85
C VAL A 285 -12.01 17.81 6.10
N ALA A 286 -10.87 17.12 6.28
CA ALA A 286 -9.97 17.36 7.41
C ALA A 286 -9.47 18.81 7.43
N ASP A 287 -9.00 19.32 6.29
CA ASP A 287 -8.42 20.66 6.24
C ASP A 287 -9.46 21.79 6.25
N PHE A 288 -10.58 21.65 5.54
CA PHE A 288 -11.55 22.73 5.35
C PHE A 288 -12.76 22.69 6.28
N LEU A 289 -13.17 21.51 6.79
CA LEU A 289 -14.38 21.36 7.61
C LEU A 289 -14.08 21.06 9.08
N LEU A 290 -12.89 20.56 9.41
CA LEU A 290 -12.47 20.28 10.79
C LEU A 290 -11.44 21.29 11.32
N ASP A 291 -11.34 22.49 10.71
CA ASP A 291 -10.36 23.53 11.05
C ASP A 291 -8.90 23.02 11.11
N GLY A 292 -8.52 22.12 10.18
CA GLY A 292 -7.20 21.47 10.16
C GLY A 292 -7.05 20.28 11.11
N GLY A 293 -8.16 19.80 11.69
CA GLY A 293 -8.21 18.59 12.51
C GLY A 293 -8.03 17.31 11.68
N LYS A 294 -7.37 16.30 12.25
CA LYS A 294 -7.19 15.00 11.58
C LYS A 294 -8.50 14.22 11.51
N PHE A 295 -8.76 13.62 10.36
CA PHE A 295 -9.88 12.70 10.21
C PHE A 295 -9.66 11.45 11.09
N PRO A 296 -10.58 11.08 12.00
CA PRO A 296 -10.35 9.96 12.90
C PRO A 296 -10.08 8.65 12.13
N PRO A 297 -8.96 7.96 12.37
CA PRO A 297 -8.62 6.74 11.63
C PRO A 297 -9.71 5.65 11.73
N LEU A 298 -10.33 5.52 12.90
CA LEU A 298 -11.42 4.57 13.13
C LEU A 298 -12.67 4.91 12.32
N ALA A 299 -13.01 6.20 12.18
CA ALA A 299 -14.12 6.63 11.34
C ALA A 299 -13.83 6.33 9.87
N SER A 300 -12.59 6.57 9.43
CA SER A 300 -12.15 6.27 8.05
C SER A 300 -12.31 4.78 7.76
N LEU A 301 -11.81 3.95 8.67
CA LEU A 301 -11.91 2.51 8.60
C LEU A 301 -13.37 2.04 8.57
N ALA A 302 -14.22 2.58 9.45
CA ALA A 302 -15.62 2.19 9.53
C ALA A 302 -16.39 2.52 8.23
N VAL A 303 -16.17 3.70 7.66
CA VAL A 303 -16.80 4.09 6.38
C VAL A 303 -16.28 3.20 5.25
N THR A 304 -14.96 3.03 5.12
CA THR A 304 -14.36 2.17 4.09
C THR A 304 -14.87 0.74 4.19
N PHE A 305 -14.90 0.17 5.40
CA PHE A 305 -15.42 -1.18 5.64
C PHE A 305 -16.92 -1.27 5.33
N GLY A 306 -17.71 -0.28 5.74
CA GLY A 306 -19.15 -0.23 5.47
C GLY A 306 -19.46 -0.19 3.97
N LEU A 307 -18.72 0.61 3.19
CA LEU A 307 -18.85 0.68 1.73
C LEU A 307 -18.55 -0.67 1.06
N ILE A 308 -17.51 -1.36 1.52
CA ILE A 308 -17.10 -2.66 0.97
C ILE A 308 -18.07 -3.76 1.37
N ALA A 309 -18.40 -3.85 2.66
CA ALA A 309 -19.38 -4.80 3.16
C ALA A 309 -20.71 -4.62 2.45
N GLY A 310 -21.19 -3.37 2.34
CA GLY A 310 -22.39 -3.04 1.57
C GLY A 310 -22.31 -3.48 0.11
N GLY A 311 -21.18 -3.22 -0.56
CA GLY A 311 -20.93 -3.69 -1.93
C GLY A 311 -20.95 -5.21 -2.08
N ILE A 312 -20.34 -5.94 -1.14
CA ILE A 312 -20.32 -7.42 -1.12
C ILE A 312 -21.73 -7.96 -0.87
N PHE A 313 -22.42 -7.48 0.15
CA PHE A 313 -23.78 -7.91 0.49
C PHE A 313 -24.75 -7.64 -0.65
N TRP A 314 -24.68 -6.45 -1.25
CA TRP A 314 -25.48 -6.11 -2.42
C TRP A 314 -25.18 -7.01 -3.62
N SER A 315 -23.89 -7.28 -3.86
CA SER A 315 -23.46 -8.19 -4.92
C SER A 315 -24.05 -9.59 -4.71
N LEU A 316 -23.88 -10.16 -3.51
CA LEU A 316 -24.41 -11.48 -3.15
C LEU A 316 -25.95 -11.54 -3.23
N TRP A 317 -26.64 -10.50 -2.76
CA TRP A 317 -28.10 -10.45 -2.79
C TRP A 317 -28.62 -10.45 -4.22
N LYS A 318 -28.00 -9.66 -5.11
CA LYS A 318 -28.43 -9.51 -6.50
C LYS A 318 -28.02 -10.70 -7.39
N THR A 319 -26.91 -11.38 -7.10
CA THR A 319 -26.49 -12.59 -7.83
C THR A 319 -27.05 -13.89 -7.25
N ARG A 320 -27.83 -13.84 -6.17
CA ARG A 320 -28.45 -15.03 -5.54
C ARG A 320 -29.33 -15.85 -6.47
N HIS A 321 -29.79 -15.30 -7.59
CA HIS A 321 -30.69 -15.96 -8.56
C HIS A 321 -29.98 -16.33 -9.86
N VAL A 322 -28.69 -16.04 -9.98
CA VAL A 322 -27.87 -16.46 -11.12
C VAL A 322 -27.16 -17.76 -10.70
N PRO A 323 -27.39 -18.90 -11.38
CA PRO A 323 -26.68 -20.14 -11.06
C PRO A 323 -25.17 -19.88 -11.18
N ALA A 324 -24.42 -20.32 -10.17
CA ALA A 324 -22.96 -20.24 -10.19
C ALA A 324 -22.46 -20.94 -11.46
N ILE A 325 -21.82 -20.18 -12.35
CA ILE A 325 -21.08 -20.78 -13.46
C ILE A 325 -19.99 -21.59 -12.78
N ALA A 326 -20.06 -22.91 -12.94
CA ALA A 326 -19.02 -23.81 -12.47
C ALA A 326 -17.72 -23.43 -13.20
N GLU A 327 -16.75 -22.89 -12.47
CA GLU A 327 -15.34 -22.80 -12.90
C GLU A 327 -14.62 -24.12 -12.61
#